data_AF-A0A836ENH7-F1
#
_entry.id   AF-A0A836ENH7-F1
#
_cell.length_a   1.000
_cell.length_b   1.000
_cell.length_c   1.000
_cell.angle_alpha   90.00
_cell.angle_beta   90.00
_cell.angle_gamma   90.00
#
_symmetry.space_group_name_H-M   'P 1'
#
loop_
_entity.id
_entity.type
_entity.pdbx_description
1 polymer ?
#
loop_
_entity_poly.entity_id
_entity_poly.type
_entity_poly.pdbx_seq_one_letter_code
_entity_poly.pdbx_strand_id
1 'polypeptide(L)' 'MVLSPTTKQRIAIVLNVSKFVFQWGFIPAVLFLGFSKGADPGMPELTLMK' A
#
# COMPACT_ATOMS: atom_id res chain seq x y z
N MET A 1 1.10 32.30 8.52
CA MET A 1 -0.02 31.93 7.62
C MET A 1 -0.83 30.84 8.29
N VAL A 2 -2.11 31.08 8.58
CA VAL A 2 -3.02 30.09 9.18
C VAL A 2 -3.86 29.48 8.06
N LEU A 3 -3.85 28.14 7.94
CA LEU A 3 -4.69 27.43 6.99
C LEU A 3 -6.17 27.69 7.27
N SER A 4 -6.97 27.88 6.21
CA SER A 4 -8.43 27.97 6.35
C SER A 4 -9.00 26.68 7.00
N PRO A 5 -10.10 26.76 7.77
CA PRO A 5 -10.70 25.59 8.40
C PRO A 5 -11.02 24.47 7.39
N THR A 6 -11.53 24.85 6.22
CA THR A 6 -11.85 23.92 5.12
C THR A 6 -10.60 23.23 4.59
N THR A 7 -9.49 23.96 4.43
CA THR A 7 -8.22 23.38 4.00
C THR A 7 -7.69 22.37 5.02
N LYS A 8 -7.77 22.68 6.33
CA LYS A 8 -7.36 21.75 7.40
C LYS A 8 -8.17 20.46 7.37
N GLN A 9 -9.49 20.55 7.19
CA GLN A 9 -10.37 19.37 7.13
C GLN A 9 -10.02 18.46 5.95
N ARG A 10 -9.80 19.04 4.77
CA ARG A 10 -9.41 18.26 3.56
C ARG A 10 -8.09 17.53 3.76
N ILE A 11 -7.10 18.21 4.35
CA ILE A 11 -5.81 17.58 4.68
C ILE A 11 -5.99 16.43 5.66
N ALA A 12 -6.79 16.62 6.72
CA ALA A 12 -7.06 15.57 7.70
C ALA A 12 -7.70 14.34 7.05
N ILE A 13 -8.64 14.53 6.11
CA ILE A 13 -9.26 13.43 5.35
C ILE A 13 -8.20 12.68 4.53
N VAL A 14 -7.39 13.40 3.75
CA VAL A 14 -6.34 12.79 2.92
C VAL A 14 -5.36 12.01 3.78
N LEU A 15 -4.89 12.57 4.90
CA LEU A 15 -3.96 11.89 5.79
C LEU A 15 -4.55 10.61 6.39
N ASN A 16 -5.82 10.64 6.80
CA ASN A 16 -6.51 9.46 7.35
C ASN A 16 -6.69 8.36 6.30
N VAL A 17 -7.10 8.72 5.08
CA VAL A 17 -7.25 7.76 3.98
C VAL A 17 -5.88 7.18 3.61
N SER A 18 -4.86 8.00 3.45
CA SER A 18 -3.50 7.54 3.15
C SER A 18 -2.98 6.58 4.22
N LYS A 19 -3.17 6.90 5.51
CA LYS A 19 -2.80 6.01 6.61
C LYS A 19 -3.50 4.65 6.50
N PHE A 20 -4.81 4.64 6.24
CA PHE A 20 -5.58 3.41 6.09
C PHE A 20 -5.09 2.57 4.90
N VAL A 21 -4.88 3.19 3.75
CA VAL A 21 -4.40 2.50 2.53
C VAL A 21 -3.00 1.93 2.76
N PHE A 22 -2.09 2.65 3.40
CA PHE A 22 -0.76 2.11 3.69
C PHE A 22 -0.82 0.95 4.69
N GLN A 23 -1.59 1.10 5.78
CA GLN A 23 -1.67 0.08 6.82
C GLN A 23 -2.19 -1.27 6.28
N TRP A 24 -3.20 -1.24 5.41
CA TRP A 24 -3.84 -2.46 4.91
C TRP A 24 -3.40 -2.87 3.50
N GLY A 25 -2.91 -1.93 2.70
CA GLY A 25 -2.52 -2.13 1.31
C GLY A 25 -1.04 -2.46 1.11
N PHE A 26 -0.17 -2.17 2.08
CA PHE A 26 1.28 -2.39 1.92
C PHE A 26 1.63 -3.87 1.69
N ILE A 27 1.20 -4.76 2.59
CA ILE A 27 1.51 -6.20 2.48
C ILE A 27 0.89 -6.81 1.21
N PRO A 28 -0.41 -6.60 0.89
CA PRO A 28 -0.98 -7.09 -0.36
C PRO A 28 -0.24 -6.60 -1.62
N ALA A 29 0.18 -5.33 -1.65
CA ALA A 29 0.92 -4.76 -2.78
C ALA A 29 2.30 -5.42 -2.93
N VAL A 30 3.04 -5.60 -1.82
CA VAL A 30 4.35 -6.27 -1.85
C VAL A 30 4.21 -7.72 -2.33
N LEU A 31 3.20 -8.44 -1.85
CA LEU A 31 2.93 -9.80 -2.32
C LEU A 31 2.65 -9.80 -3.82
N PHE A 32 1.71 -8.99 -4.29
CA PHE A 32 1.37 -8.89 -5.71
C PHE A 32 2.61 -8.63 -6.58
N LEU A 33 3.49 -7.71 -6.16
CA LEU A 33 4.74 -7.42 -6.88
C LEU A 33 5.70 -8.61 -6.86
N GLY A 34 5.81 -9.31 -5.74
CA GLY A 34 6.63 -10.53 -5.62
C GLY A 34 6.17 -11.63 -6.59
N PHE A 35 4.86 -11.92 -6.62
CA PHE A 35 4.29 -12.89 -7.55
C PHE A 35 4.40 -12.42 -9.02
N SER A 36 4.21 -11.12 -9.29
CA SER A 36 4.29 -10.57 -10.65
C SER A 36 5.71 -10.58 -11.21
N LYS A 37 6.74 -10.37 -10.37
CA LYS A 37 8.14 -10.50 -10.77
C LYS A 37 8.49 -11.95 -11.07
N GLY A 38 7.87 -12.90 -10.36
CA GLY A 38 8.19 -14.31 -10.44
C GLY A 38 9.48 -14.67 -9.71
N ALA A 39 9.73 -15.98 -9.59
CA ALA A 39 10.96 -16.50 -9.00
C ALA A 39 12.13 -16.39 -9.99
N ASP A 40 13.36 -16.22 -9.48
CA ASP A 40 14.55 -16.23 -10.33
C ASP A 40 14.73 -17.62 -10.99
N PRO A 41 15.35 -17.68 -12.19
CA PRO A 41 15.51 -18.93 -12.92
C PRO A 41 16.21 -20.01 -12.07
N GLY A 42 15.54 -21.15 -11.89
CA GLY A 42 16.02 -22.26 -11.06
C GLY A 42 15.44 -22.31 -9.64
N MET A 43 14.62 -21.33 -9.23
CA MET A 43 13.84 -21.38 -7.99
C MET A 43 12.38 -21.81 -8.25
N PRO A 44 11.74 -22.50 -7.29
CA PRO A 44 10.32 -22.87 -7.41
C PRO A 44 9.43 -21.63 -7.41
N GLU A 45 8.27 -21.73 -8.07
CA GLU A 45 7.31 -20.62 -8.13
C GLU A 45 6.79 -20.25 -6.74
N LEU A 46 6.52 -18.96 -6.56
CA LEU A 46 5.85 -18.48 -5.37
C LEU A 46 4.42 -19.04 -5.35
N THR A 47 4.01 -19.63 -4.22
CA THR A 47 2.67 -20.18 -4.01
C THR A 47 2.08 -19.63 -2.72
N LEU A 48 0.81 -19.21 -2.73
CA LEU A 48 0.12 -18.63 -1.56
C LEU A 48 -0.18 -19.67 -0.48
N MET A 49 -0.44 -20.90 -0.88
CA MET A 49 -0.62 -22.07 -0.02
C MET A 49 0.06 -23.27 -0.69
N LYS A 50 0.57 -24.19 0.13
CA LYS A 50 1.15 -25.46 -0.33
C LYS A 50 0.06 -26.49 -0.60
#